data_AF-A0A938MER0-F1
#
_entry.id   AF-A0A938MER0-F1
#
_cell.length_a   1.000
_cell.length_b   1.000
_cell.length_c   1.000
_cell.angle_alpha   90.00
_cell.angle_beta   90.00
_cell.angle_gamma   90.00
#
_symmetry.space_group_name_H-M   'P 1'
#
loop_
_entity.id
_entity.type
_entity.pdbx_description
1 polymer ?
#
loop_
_entity_poly.entity_id
_entity_poly.type
_entity_poly.pdbx_seq_one_letter_code
_entity_poly.pdbx_strand_id
1 'polypeptide(L)'
;MTTIFRTALNCPVCDKLFETEVVGSCGFADKDSDFCPRYWDANPLPSFVHCCPSCGFAGHEDDFEREVTSEMRERVRAKITPRLGKQPIPLDKWRFAVWCGEWAKRPSLDLGRMCMTASWCCRFLGEWREEQKYQKRAIRFLTAALKADEVRDEER
;
A
#
# COMPACT_ATOMS: atom_id res chain seq x y z
N MET A 1 20.17 -0.88 10.30
CA MET A 1 20.33 -0.69 8.86
C MET A 1 19.19 -1.34 8.11
N THR A 2 18.37 -0.53 7.46
CA THR A 2 17.36 -0.99 6.50
C THR A 2 18.05 -1.47 5.23
N THR A 3 17.77 -2.69 4.80
CA THR A 3 18.27 -3.26 3.55
C THR A 3 17.15 -3.28 2.50
N ILE A 4 17.46 -2.76 1.33
CA ILE A 4 16.56 -2.72 0.17
C ILE A 4 17.33 -3.34 -0.99
N PHE A 5 16.69 -4.27 -1.71
CA PHE A 5 17.25 -4.88 -2.90
C PHE A 5 16.28 -4.77 -4.07
N ARG A 6 16.80 -4.93 -5.28
CA ARG A 6 15.98 -4.90 -6.50
C ARG A 6 15.49 -6.30 -6.82
N THR A 7 14.23 -6.40 -7.19
CA THR A 7 13.62 -7.61 -7.74
C THR A 7 12.80 -7.27 -8.98
N ALA A 8 12.44 -8.28 -9.76
CA ALA A 8 11.53 -8.13 -10.88
C ALA A 8 10.17 -8.75 -10.53
N LEU A 9 9.09 -7.98 -10.70
CA LEU A 9 7.72 -8.45 -10.50
C LEU A 9 7.00 -8.53 -11.85
N ASN A 10 6.16 -9.55 -12.01
CA ASN A 10 5.26 -9.64 -13.15
C ASN A 10 3.90 -9.03 -12.79
N CYS A 11 3.43 -8.07 -13.59
CA CYS A 11 2.15 -7.41 -13.34
C CYS A 11 0.97 -8.32 -13.71
N PRO A 12 0.07 -8.70 -12.79
CA PRO A 12 -1.04 -9.61 -13.09
C PRO A 12 -2.13 -8.98 -13.98
N VAL A 13 -2.08 -7.64 -14.17
CA VAL A 13 -3.05 -6.88 -14.98
C VAL A 13 -2.63 -6.74 -16.44
N CYS A 14 -1.35 -6.53 -16.71
CA CYS A 14 -0.85 -6.28 -18.06
C CYS A 14 0.29 -7.21 -18.50
N ASP A 15 0.64 -8.19 -17.67
CA ASP A 15 1.62 -9.25 -17.92
C ASP A 15 3.03 -8.73 -18.28
N LYS A 16 3.34 -7.51 -17.85
CA LYS A 16 4.66 -6.89 -18.05
C LYS A 16 5.51 -7.09 -16.82
N LEU A 17 6.73 -7.57 -17.06
CA LEU A 17 7.80 -7.58 -16.07
C LEU A 17 8.31 -6.16 -15.82
N PHE A 18 8.51 -5.80 -14.55
CA PHE A 18 9.13 -4.53 -14.17
C PHE A 18 10.01 -4.70 -12.94
N GLU A 19 11.06 -3.89 -12.85
CA GLU A 19 11.95 -3.86 -11.69
C GLU A 19 11.35 -2.99 -10.57
N THR A 20 11.48 -3.45 -9.33
CA THR A 20 11.07 -2.72 -8.14
C THR A 20 12.04 -2.97 -6.99
N GLU A 21 11.91 -2.16 -5.94
CA GLU A 21 12.71 -2.26 -4.72
C GLU A 21 11.87 -2.90 -3.62
N VAL A 22 12.38 -3.98 -3.03
CA VAL A 22 11.77 -4.72 -1.93
C VAL A 22 12.62 -4.56 -0.68
N VAL A 23 11.93 -4.52 0.47
CA VAL A 23 12.55 -4.38 1.79
C VAL A 23 12.97 -5.76 2.26
N GLY A 24 14.26 -5.99 2.45
CA GLY A 24 14.78 -7.26 2.98
C GLY A 24 14.74 -7.30 4.50
N SER A 25 15.24 -6.25 5.14
CA SER A 25 15.20 -6.10 6.59
C SER A 25 15.08 -4.63 6.96
N CYS A 26 14.39 -4.33 8.05
CA CYS A 26 14.35 -2.99 8.62
C CYS A 26 14.39 -3.10 10.15
N GLY A 27 15.06 -2.15 10.78
CA GLY A 27 15.11 -2.06 12.24
C GLY A 27 14.17 -0.98 12.74
N PHE A 28 13.52 -1.21 13.88
CA PHE A 28 12.64 -0.25 14.54
C PHE A 28 13.37 0.42 15.71
N ALA A 29 13.32 1.74 15.78
CA ALA A 29 13.83 2.52 16.89
C ALA A 29 12.75 2.70 17.96
N ASP A 30 11.58 3.15 17.54
CA ASP A 30 10.44 3.48 18.39
C ASP A 30 9.17 3.56 17.53
N LYS A 31 8.06 3.98 18.12
CA LYS A 31 6.83 4.33 17.41
C LYS A 31 6.19 5.60 17.97
N ASP A 32 5.55 6.36 17.09
CA ASP A 32 4.71 7.48 17.51
C ASP A 32 3.45 6.99 18.25
N SER A 33 2.70 7.92 18.85
CA SER A 33 1.45 7.62 19.58
C SER A 33 0.36 7.01 18.70
N ASP A 34 0.40 7.26 17.39
CA ASP A 34 -0.47 6.64 16.40
C ASP A 34 0.12 5.35 15.81
N PHE A 35 1.05 4.72 16.52
CA PHE A 35 1.78 3.52 16.12
C PHE A 35 2.63 3.65 14.86
N CYS A 36 2.85 4.87 14.34
CA CYS A 36 3.74 5.09 13.21
C CYS A 36 5.17 4.64 13.58
N PRO A 37 5.73 3.60 12.93
CA PRO A 37 7.06 3.12 13.25
C PRO A 37 8.12 4.14 12.84
N ARG A 38 9.07 4.37 13.74
CA ARG A 38 10.32 5.10 13.44
C ARG A 38 11.39 4.08 13.13
N TYR A 39 11.81 4.04 11.87
CA TYR A 39 12.84 3.14 11.40
C TYR A 39 14.23 3.70 11.64
N TRP A 40 15.20 2.82 11.84
CA TRP A 40 16.61 3.18 11.75
C TRP A 40 16.98 3.45 10.29
N ASP A 41 17.75 4.52 10.06
CA ASP A 41 18.26 4.91 8.74
C ASP A 41 17.14 5.23 7.72
N ALA A 42 17.12 4.54 6.58
CA ALA A 42 16.16 4.76 5.50
C ALA A 42 14.77 4.22 5.86
N ASN A 43 13.73 5.00 5.54
CA ASN A 43 12.34 4.64 5.78
C ASN A 43 11.83 3.67 4.68
N PRO A 44 11.44 2.42 5.04
CA PRO A 44 10.98 1.41 4.09
C PRO A 44 9.52 1.56 3.64
N LEU A 45 8.72 2.44 4.26
CA LEU A 45 7.29 2.58 3.97
C LEU A 45 6.96 2.79 2.47
N PRO A 46 7.72 3.59 1.69
CA PRO A 46 7.49 3.74 0.25
C PRO A 46 7.70 2.46 -0.57
N SER A 47 8.42 1.48 -0.01
CA SER A 47 8.82 0.23 -0.68
C SER A 47 8.00 -0.97 -0.21
N PHE A 48 7.05 -0.79 0.72
CA PHE A 48 6.10 -1.84 1.10
C PHE A 48 5.01 -2.11 0.05
N VAL A 49 4.81 -1.17 -0.87
CA VAL A 49 3.89 -1.31 -2.00
C VAL A 49 4.61 -1.07 -3.32
N HIS A 50 4.32 -1.92 -4.29
CA HIS A 50 4.87 -1.86 -5.64
C HIS A 50 3.81 -1.34 -6.59
N CYS A 51 4.24 -0.66 -7.66
CA CYS A 51 3.35 -0.11 -8.67
C CYS A 51 3.92 -0.41 -10.05
N CYS A 52 3.11 -1.06 -10.90
CA CYS A 52 3.49 -1.34 -12.27
C CYS A 52 3.60 -0.01 -13.06
N PRO A 53 4.77 0.31 -13.63
CA PRO A 53 4.97 1.57 -14.36
C PRO A 53 4.21 1.62 -15.70
N SER A 54 3.64 0.50 -16.16
CA SER A 54 2.89 0.44 -17.41
C SER A 54 1.38 0.66 -17.26
N CYS A 55 0.74 0.03 -16.27
CA CYS A 55 -0.71 0.15 -16.09
C CYS A 55 -1.10 0.82 -14.75
N GLY A 56 -0.16 0.93 -13.82
CA GLY A 56 -0.35 1.53 -12.50
C GLY A 56 -0.99 0.62 -11.46
N PHE A 57 -1.21 -0.68 -11.77
CA PHE A 57 -1.62 -1.65 -10.75
C PHE A 57 -0.63 -1.62 -9.59
N ALA A 58 -1.15 -1.53 -8.37
CA ALA A 58 -0.33 -1.42 -7.18
C ALA A 58 -0.86 -2.29 -6.05
N GLY A 59 0.06 -2.78 -5.21
CA GLY A 59 -0.23 -3.71 -4.13
C GLY A 59 1.04 -4.08 -3.37
N HIS A 60 0.91 -4.97 -2.39
CA HIS A 60 2.04 -5.64 -1.74
C HIS A 60 2.63 -6.69 -2.69
N GLU A 61 3.82 -7.20 -2.37
CA GLU A 61 4.52 -8.20 -3.17
C GLU A 61 3.63 -9.41 -3.52
N ASP A 62 2.98 -10.01 -2.52
CA ASP A 62 2.05 -11.14 -2.68
C ASP A 62 0.89 -10.88 -3.66
N ASP A 63 0.54 -9.61 -3.91
CA ASP A 63 -0.55 -9.25 -4.82
C ASP A 63 -0.17 -9.41 -6.29
N PHE A 64 1.14 -9.47 -6.59
CA PHE A 64 1.65 -9.70 -7.94
C PHE A 64 1.70 -11.20 -8.28
N GLU A 65 1.61 -12.07 -7.27
CA GLU A 65 1.54 -13.53 -7.46
C GLU A 65 0.10 -14.04 -7.60
N ARG A 66 -0.90 -13.19 -7.29
CA ARG A 66 -2.32 -13.56 -7.32
C ARG A 66 -2.95 -13.27 -8.68
N GLU A 67 -3.87 -14.14 -9.09
CA GLU A 67 -4.72 -13.86 -10.24
C GLU A 67 -5.67 -12.69 -9.95
N VAL A 68 -5.81 -11.80 -10.93
CA VAL A 68 -6.73 -10.65 -10.88
C VAL A 68 -7.93 -10.89 -11.78
N THR A 69 -9.10 -10.48 -11.30
CA THR A 69 -10.35 -10.57 -12.06
C THR A 69 -10.32 -9.66 -13.30
N SER A 70 -11.12 -10.00 -14.31
CA SER A 70 -11.33 -9.15 -15.48
C SER A 70 -11.82 -7.74 -15.11
N GLU A 71 -12.71 -7.65 -14.10
CA GLU A 71 -13.20 -6.39 -13.57
C GLU A 71 -12.07 -5.53 -12.98
N MET A 72 -11.13 -6.13 -12.23
CA MET A 72 -9.95 -5.43 -11.73
C MET A 72 -9.13 -4.84 -12.87
N ARG A 73 -8.86 -5.64 -13.92
CA ARG A 73 -8.09 -5.21 -15.08
C ARG A 73 -8.73 -4.00 -15.77
N GLU A 74 -10.05 -4.03 -15.93
CA GLU A 74 -10.81 -2.92 -16.53
C GLU A 74 -10.76 -1.67 -15.66
N ARG A 75 -10.98 -1.79 -14.35
CA ARG A 75 -10.93 -0.65 -13.42
C ARG A 75 -9.55 0.00 -13.38
N VAL A 76 -8.48 -0.79 -13.34
CA VAL A 76 -7.10 -0.29 -13.40
C VAL A 76 -6.88 0.50 -14.69
N ARG A 77 -7.27 -0.06 -15.83
CA ARG A 77 -7.12 0.60 -17.14
C ARG A 77 -7.94 1.89 -17.25
N ALA A 78 -9.15 1.92 -16.70
CA ALA A 78 -10.06 3.06 -16.80
C ALA A 78 -9.77 4.16 -15.77
N LYS A 79 -9.31 3.82 -14.56
CA LYS A 79 -9.18 4.77 -13.45
C LYS A 79 -7.73 5.05 -13.05
N ILE A 80 -6.82 4.08 -13.15
CA ILE A 80 -5.45 4.26 -12.70
C ILE A 80 -4.53 4.65 -13.86
N THR A 81 -4.54 3.90 -14.96
CA THR A 81 -3.63 4.15 -16.09
C THR A 81 -3.65 5.60 -16.61
N PRO A 82 -4.80 6.30 -16.71
CA PRO A 82 -4.82 7.71 -17.14
C PRO A 82 -4.22 8.70 -16.13
N ARG A 83 -4.09 8.28 -14.86
CA ARG A 83 -3.52 9.08 -13.76
C ARG A 83 -2.06 8.71 -13.48
N LEU A 84 -1.53 7.72 -14.19
CA LEU A 84 -0.16 7.27 -14.03
C LEU A 84 0.79 8.33 -14.62
N GLY A 85 1.62 8.93 -13.77
CA GLY A 85 2.73 9.77 -14.22
C GLY A 85 3.85 8.97 -14.87
N LYS A 86 4.88 9.65 -15.38
CA LYS A 86 6.06 8.98 -15.98
C LYS A 86 6.76 8.03 -14.99
N GLN A 87 6.79 8.39 -13.71
CA GLN A 87 7.19 7.53 -12.62
C GLN A 87 6.23 7.74 -11.44
N PRO A 88 5.62 6.68 -10.90
CA PRO A 88 4.70 6.81 -9.77
C PRO A 88 5.49 7.22 -8.52
N ILE A 89 5.17 8.40 -7.99
CA ILE A 89 5.70 8.85 -6.69
C ILE A 89 5.15 7.95 -5.57
N PRO A 90 5.81 7.85 -4.40
CA PRO A 90 5.36 6.98 -3.31
C PRO A 90 3.88 7.14 -2.92
N LEU A 91 3.39 8.39 -2.95
CA LEU A 91 1.99 8.70 -2.69
C LEU A 91 1.04 8.06 -3.72
N ASP A 92 1.41 8.07 -5.00
CA ASP A 92 0.64 7.42 -6.06
C ASP A 92 0.60 5.90 -5.88
N LYS A 93 1.73 5.29 -5.47
CA LYS A 93 1.78 3.85 -5.18
C LYS A 93 0.76 3.48 -4.11
N TRP A 94 0.77 4.16 -2.97
CA TRP A 94 -0.18 3.92 -1.88
C TRP A 94 -1.62 4.20 -2.29
N ARG A 95 -1.86 5.29 -3.03
CA ARG A 95 -3.19 5.63 -3.54
C ARG A 95 -3.76 4.52 -4.43
N PHE A 96 -2.97 4.05 -5.39
CA PHE A 96 -3.37 2.98 -6.29
C PHE A 96 -3.50 1.65 -5.55
N ALA A 97 -2.61 1.36 -4.58
CA ALA A 97 -2.67 0.15 -3.79
C ALA A 97 -3.96 0.06 -2.96
N VAL A 98 -4.38 1.16 -2.34
CA VAL A 98 -5.66 1.21 -1.60
C VAL A 98 -6.85 1.02 -2.55
N TRP A 99 -6.85 1.64 -3.74
CA TRP A 99 -7.93 1.43 -4.73
C TRP A 99 -7.99 -0.02 -5.21
N CYS A 100 -6.84 -0.62 -5.53
CA CYS A 100 -6.76 -2.03 -5.89
C CYS A 100 -7.23 -2.92 -4.73
N GLY A 101 -6.86 -2.63 -3.49
CA GLY A 101 -7.37 -3.35 -2.31
C GLY A 101 -8.89 -3.28 -2.17
N GLU A 102 -9.48 -2.08 -2.36
CA GLU A 102 -10.93 -1.89 -2.29
C GLU A 102 -11.66 -2.66 -3.40
N TRP A 103 -11.13 -2.64 -4.62
CA TRP A 103 -11.73 -3.38 -5.74
C TRP A 103 -11.56 -4.90 -5.60
N ALA A 104 -10.49 -5.34 -4.95
CA ALA A 104 -10.29 -6.74 -4.57
C ALA A 104 -11.16 -7.17 -3.39
N LYS A 105 -11.96 -6.26 -2.80
CA LYS A 105 -12.83 -6.51 -1.64
C LYS A 105 -12.07 -7.13 -0.47
N ARG A 106 -10.88 -6.60 -0.17
CA ARG A 106 -10.12 -7.03 1.01
C ARG A 106 -10.90 -6.82 2.30
N PRO A 107 -10.59 -7.60 3.36
CA PRO A 107 -11.11 -7.35 4.69
C PRO A 107 -10.95 -5.89 5.11
N SER A 108 -11.89 -5.41 5.91
CA SER A 108 -11.87 -4.03 6.40
C SER A 108 -10.62 -3.76 7.22
N LEU A 109 -10.13 -4.75 7.97
CA LEU A 109 -8.90 -4.67 8.75
C LEU A 109 -7.68 -4.37 7.87
N ASP A 110 -7.54 -5.08 6.75
CA ASP A 110 -6.44 -4.90 5.81
C ASP A 110 -6.49 -3.52 5.15
N LEU A 111 -7.67 -3.10 4.67
CA LEU A 111 -7.85 -1.76 4.09
C LEU A 111 -7.57 -0.65 5.11
N GLY A 112 -7.96 -0.87 6.36
CA GLY A 112 -7.68 0.03 7.47
C GLY A 112 -6.18 0.17 7.72
N ARG A 113 -5.46 -0.95 7.79
CA ARG A 113 -3.98 -0.97 7.93
C ARG A 113 -3.30 -0.30 6.75
N MET A 114 -3.68 -0.61 5.52
CA MET A 114 -3.13 0.04 4.31
C MET A 114 -3.35 1.55 4.34
N CYS A 115 -4.55 2.01 4.72
CA CYS A 115 -4.83 3.45 4.85
C CYS A 115 -4.00 4.10 5.96
N MET A 116 -3.79 3.41 7.08
CA MET A 116 -2.95 3.89 8.16
C MET A 116 -1.49 4.03 7.71
N THR A 117 -0.93 3.01 7.04
CA THR A 117 0.43 3.04 6.49
C THR A 117 0.58 4.11 5.41
N ALA A 118 -0.42 4.29 4.55
CA ALA A 118 -0.45 5.39 3.57
C ALA A 118 -0.42 6.77 4.24
N SER A 119 -1.13 6.94 5.37
CA SER A 119 -1.11 8.21 6.11
C SER A 119 0.28 8.53 6.68
N TRP A 120 0.99 7.53 7.19
CA TRP A 120 2.37 7.69 7.63
C TRP A 120 3.28 8.07 6.48
N CYS A 121 3.13 7.43 5.32
CA CYS A 121 3.87 7.82 4.12
C CYS A 121 3.60 9.28 3.72
N CYS A 122 2.36 9.77 3.83
CA CYS A 122 2.03 11.18 3.58
C CYS A 122 2.74 12.12 4.55
N ARG A 123 2.81 11.76 5.85
CA ARG A 123 3.52 12.53 6.87
C ARG A 123 4.99 12.73 6.51
N PHE A 124 5.68 11.67 6.10
CA PHE A 124 7.08 11.74 5.69
C PHE A 124 7.32 12.55 4.42
N LEU A 125 6.31 12.69 3.56
CA LEU A 125 6.36 13.52 2.35
C LEU A 125 5.92 14.98 2.61
N GLY A 126 5.47 15.33 3.82
CA GLY A 126 4.96 16.66 4.16
C GLY A 126 3.52 16.93 3.66
N GLU A 127 2.82 15.90 3.20
CA GLU A 127 1.49 15.98 2.57
C GLU A 127 0.34 15.90 3.60
N TRP A 128 0.27 16.87 4.51
CA TRP A 128 -0.66 16.87 5.64
C TRP A 128 -2.15 16.76 5.26
N ARG A 129 -2.55 17.29 4.10
CA ARG A 129 -3.93 17.21 3.61
C ARG A 129 -4.31 15.77 3.24
N GLU A 130 -3.40 15.06 2.60
CA GLU A 130 -3.60 13.66 2.21
C GLU A 130 -3.47 12.74 3.43
N GLU A 131 -2.55 13.03 4.35
CA GLU A 131 -2.45 12.34 5.64
C GLU A 131 -3.81 12.31 6.35
N GLN A 132 -4.46 13.47 6.52
CA GLN A 132 -5.76 13.54 7.18
C GLN A 132 -6.87 12.78 6.44
N LYS A 133 -6.83 12.73 5.10
CA LYS A 133 -7.80 11.95 4.32
C LYS A 133 -7.62 10.46 4.58
N TYR A 134 -6.37 9.97 4.57
CA TYR A 134 -6.08 8.57 4.84
C TYR A 134 -6.35 8.18 6.29
N GLN A 135 -6.05 9.04 7.27
CA GLN A 135 -6.43 8.81 8.68
C GLN A 135 -7.95 8.65 8.83
N LYS A 136 -8.74 9.54 8.21
CA LYS A 136 -10.22 9.43 8.24
C LYS A 136 -10.71 8.13 7.60
N ARG A 137 -10.09 7.69 6.49
CA ARG A 137 -10.41 6.40 5.85
C ARG A 137 -10.01 5.22 6.73
N ALA A 138 -8.82 5.26 7.34
CA ALA A 138 -8.34 4.24 8.26
C ALA A 138 -9.31 4.06 9.44
N ILE A 139 -9.74 5.16 10.07
CA ILE A 139 -10.75 5.11 11.15
C ILE A 139 -12.03 4.42 10.68
N ARG A 140 -12.55 4.77 9.49
CA ARG A 140 -13.77 4.14 8.95
C ARG A 140 -13.60 2.64 8.76
N PHE A 141 -12.51 2.21 8.14
CA PHE A 141 -12.25 0.79 7.88
C PHE A 141 -11.95 -0.01 9.15
N LEU A 142 -11.12 0.52 10.05
CA LEU A 142 -10.82 -0.14 11.32
C LEU A 142 -12.05 -0.23 12.24
N THR A 143 -12.92 0.78 12.23
CA THR A 143 -14.20 0.72 12.94
C THR A 143 -15.12 -0.34 12.35
N ALA A 144 -15.15 -0.46 11.02
CA ALA A 144 -15.91 -1.52 10.35
C ALA A 144 -15.36 -2.91 10.68
N ALA A 145 -14.04 -3.06 10.69
CA ALA A 145 -13.35 -4.31 11.06
C ALA A 145 -13.68 -4.74 12.49
N LEU A 146 -13.64 -3.80 13.44
CA LEU A 146 -14.00 -4.07 14.84
C LEU A 146 -15.46 -4.52 14.98
N LYS A 147 -16.38 -3.88 14.25
CA LYS A 147 -17.80 -4.27 14.25
C LYS A 147 -18.07 -5.62 13.61
N ALA A 148 -17.24 -5.99 12.64
CA ALA A 148 -17.33 -7.26 11.92
C ALA A 148 -16.55 -8.40 12.62
N ASP A 149 -15.98 -8.14 13.80
CA ASP A 149 -15.17 -9.09 14.57
C ASP A 149 -13.99 -9.68 13.74
N GLU A 150 -13.45 -8.87 12.83
CA GLU A 150 -12.27 -9.25 12.03
C GLU A 150 -10.97 -9.20 12.87
N VAL A 151 -11.03 -8.59 14.06
CA VAL A 151 -9.91 -8.45 14.98
C VAL A 151 -9.91 -9.65 15.91
N ARG A 152 -8.91 -10.52 15.76
CA ARG A 152 -8.70 -11.62 16.71
C ARG A 152 -8.14 -11.04 18.00
N ASP A 153 -8.74 -11.42 19.12
CA ASP A 153 -8.11 -11.24 20.43
C ASP A 153 -6.83 -12.09 20.44
N GLU A 154 -5.67 -11.45 20.51
CA GLU A 154 -4.42 -12.15 20.78
C GLU A 154 -4.46 -12.59 22.25
N GLU A 155 -4.71 -13.88 22.50
CA GLU A 155 -4.37 -14.51 23.78
C GLU A 155 -2.87 -14.31 24.01
N ARG A 156 -2.53 -13.37 24.90
CA ARG A 156 -1.16 -13.02 25.27
C ARG A 156 -0.69 -13.80 26.48
#